data_AF-A0A3M9ZLT5-F1
#
_entry.id   AF-A0A3M9ZLT5-F1
#
_cell.length_a   1.000
_cell.length_b   1.000
_cell.length_c   1.000
_cell.angle_alpha   90.00
_cell.angle_beta   90.00
_cell.angle_gamma   90.00
#
_symmetry.space_group_name_H-M   'P 1'
#
loop_
_entity.id
_entity.type
_entity.pdbx_description
1 polymer ?
#
loop_
_entity_poly.entity_id
_entity_poly.type
_entity_poly.pdbx_seq_one_letter_code
_entity_poly.pdbx_strand_id
1 'polypeptide(L)'
;MAKMRIRRAPCGSLGEVWNARVEDWAEDGSRIVRLSAEYRRHYRETVCTKCTPEQQVRRGCAALTEGCSTLSCAHMDRAFYSRYRRVIRARLASHPLMERIRLDAQLEEARRKRGEEPAD
;
A
#
# COMPACT_ATOMS: atom_id res chain seq x y z
N MET A 1 25.69 6.99 -6.30
CA MET A 1 24.61 6.21 -5.64
C MET A 1 24.36 6.81 -4.27
N ALA A 2 23.14 7.23 -3.94
CA ALA A 2 22.84 7.80 -2.63
C ALA A 2 22.88 6.69 -1.56
N LYS A 3 23.77 6.82 -0.55
CA LYS A 3 23.92 5.86 0.54
C LYS A 3 22.77 6.09 1.54
N MET A 4 21.82 5.15 1.61
CA MET A 4 20.67 5.26 2.52
C MET A 4 21.15 5.19 3.98
N ARG A 5 21.23 6.33 4.68
CA ARG A 5 21.59 6.38 6.10
C ARG A 5 20.39 6.00 6.96
N ILE A 6 20.38 4.76 7.47
CA ILE A 6 19.36 4.31 8.44
C ILE A 6 19.69 4.94 9.81
N ARG A 7 19.23 6.17 10.04
CA ARG A 7 19.18 6.76 11.39
C ARG A 7 18.23 5.95 12.29
N ARG A 8 18.67 5.65 13.53
CA ARG A 8 17.85 5.07 14.60
C ARG A 8 16.57 5.89 14.79
N ALA A 9 15.48 5.24 15.18
CA ALA A 9 14.24 5.93 15.54
C ALA A 9 14.55 7.02 16.58
N PRO A 10 14.00 8.24 16.42
CA PRO A 10 14.26 9.33 17.36
C PRO A 10 13.84 8.90 18.78
N CYS A 11 14.62 9.23 19.79
CA CYS A 11 14.29 8.99 21.21
C CYS A 11 13.48 10.19 21.75
N GLY A 12 12.71 9.99 22.82
CA GLY A 12 11.90 11.06 23.45
C GLY A 12 10.62 11.40 22.67
N SER A 13 10.08 12.60 22.86
CA SER A 13 8.78 13.03 22.31
C SER A 13 8.68 12.94 20.78
N LEU A 14 9.77 13.16 20.05
CA LEU A 14 9.82 12.97 18.61
C LEU A 14 9.72 11.50 18.18
N GLY A 15 10.22 10.58 19.02
CA GLY A 15 10.06 9.14 18.86
C GLY A 15 8.62 8.67 19.04
N GLU A 16 7.95 9.22 20.05
CA GLU A 16 6.54 8.93 20.33
C GLU A 16 5.64 9.37 19.19
N VAL A 17 5.83 10.59 18.66
CA VAL A 17 5.09 11.09 17.49
C VAL A 17 5.35 10.23 16.24
N TRP A 18 6.59 9.79 16.04
CA TRP A 18 6.92 8.89 14.93
C TRP A 18 6.25 7.52 15.07
N ASN A 19 6.30 6.93 16.26
CA ASN A 19 5.67 5.62 16.53
C ASN A 19 4.16 5.68 16.37
N ALA A 20 3.49 6.71 16.91
CA ALA A 20 2.06 6.92 16.72
C ALA A 20 1.70 7.00 15.22
N ARG A 21 2.50 7.71 14.41
CA ARG A 21 2.30 7.76 12.96
C ARG A 21 2.48 6.41 12.26
N VAL A 22 3.41 5.59 12.75
CA VAL A 22 3.61 4.22 12.23
C VAL A 22 2.44 3.31 12.62
N GLU A 23 1.90 3.46 13.83
CA GLU A 23 0.73 2.73 14.32
C GLU A 23 -0.54 3.11 13.56
N ASP A 24 -0.85 4.39 13.43
CA ASP A 24 -1.95 4.92 12.61
C ASP A 24 -1.85 4.38 11.18
N TRP A 25 -0.62 4.36 10.65
CA TRP A 25 -0.38 3.71 9.39
C TRP A 25 -0.72 2.22 9.54
N ALA A 26 -0.10 1.41 10.39
CA ALA A 26 -0.43 -0.02 10.52
C ALA A 26 -1.96 -0.34 10.60
N GLU A 27 -2.73 0.46 11.33
CA GLU A 27 -4.20 0.34 11.43
C GLU A 27 -4.93 0.56 10.10
N ASP A 28 -4.61 1.64 9.38
CA ASP A 28 -5.16 1.89 8.04
C ASP A 28 -4.82 0.77 7.04
N GLY A 29 -3.67 0.11 7.23
CA GLY A 29 -3.28 -1.07 6.47
C GLY A 29 -4.24 -2.23 6.74
N SER A 30 -4.53 -2.48 8.01
CA SER A 30 -5.50 -3.50 8.45
C SER A 30 -6.91 -3.21 7.92
N ARG A 31 -7.30 -1.94 7.81
CA ARG A 31 -8.56 -1.53 7.16
C ARG A 31 -8.61 -1.90 5.69
N ILE A 32 -7.54 -1.68 4.92
CA ILE A 32 -7.48 -2.04 3.49
C ILE A 32 -7.55 -3.56 3.30
N VAL A 33 -6.91 -4.34 4.19
CA VAL A 33 -6.99 -5.80 4.16
C VAL A 33 -8.44 -6.26 4.37
N ARG A 34 -9.16 -5.68 5.33
CA ARG A 34 -10.60 -5.97 5.54
C ARG A 34 -11.44 -5.62 4.31
N LEU A 35 -11.24 -4.43 3.73
CA LEU A 35 -11.92 -4.02 2.50
C LEU A 35 -11.67 -4.98 1.34
N SER A 36 -10.43 -5.48 1.21
CA SER A 36 -10.08 -6.49 0.21
C SER A 36 -10.82 -7.79 0.44
N ALA A 37 -10.84 -8.29 1.68
CA ALA A 37 -11.54 -9.53 2.02
C ALA A 37 -13.04 -9.46 1.74
N GLU A 38 -13.70 -8.38 2.16
CA GLU A 38 -15.13 -8.13 1.91
C GLU A 38 -15.43 -8.01 0.42
N TYR A 39 -14.62 -7.23 -0.31
CA TYR A 39 -14.80 -7.07 -1.75
C TYR A 39 -14.66 -8.38 -2.49
N ARG A 40 -13.63 -9.19 -2.17
CA ARG A 40 -13.40 -10.49 -2.79
C ARG A 40 -14.55 -11.47 -2.52
N ARG A 41 -15.12 -11.45 -1.31
CA ARG A 41 -16.31 -12.24 -0.98
C ARG A 41 -17.49 -11.86 -1.88
N HIS A 42 -17.86 -10.58 -1.88
CA HIS A 42 -18.98 -10.09 -2.68
C HIS A 42 -18.76 -10.30 -4.19
N TYR A 43 -17.54 -10.09 -4.67
CA TYR A 43 -17.18 -10.30 -6.07
C TYR A 43 -17.37 -11.76 -6.48
N ARG A 44 -17.03 -12.71 -5.60
CA ARG A 44 -17.25 -14.13 -5.88
C ARG A 44 -18.73 -14.46 -6.02
N GLU A 45 -19.53 -14.01 -5.05
CA GLU A 45 -20.98 -14.25 -5.00
C GLU A 45 -21.73 -13.65 -6.20
N THR A 46 -21.26 -12.51 -6.72
CA THR A 46 -21.98 -11.75 -7.76
C THR A 46 -21.43 -11.92 -9.17
N VAL A 47 -20.11 -12.06 -9.31
CA VAL A 47 -19.41 -12.11 -10.61
C VAL A 47 -18.86 -13.50 -10.89
N CYS A 48 -18.18 -14.14 -9.93
CA CYS A 48 -17.58 -15.46 -10.18
C CYS A 48 -18.63 -16.55 -10.36
N THR A 49 -19.75 -16.50 -9.63
CA THR A 49 -20.89 -17.42 -9.76
C THR A 49 -21.49 -17.46 -11.17
N LYS A 50 -21.31 -16.39 -11.96
CA LYS A 50 -21.86 -16.26 -13.32
C LYS A 50 -20.78 -16.38 -14.41
N CYS A 51 -19.56 -16.76 -14.02
CA CYS A 51 -18.40 -16.71 -14.88
C CYS A 51 -18.28 -18.00 -15.69
N THR A 52 -18.46 -17.93 -17.01
CA THR A 52 -18.33 -19.11 -17.90
C THR A 52 -16.88 -19.58 -17.97
N PRO A 53 -16.62 -20.85 -18.32
CA PRO A 53 -15.26 -21.37 -18.49
C PRO A 53 -14.39 -20.49 -19.42
N GLU A 54 -14.93 -20.00 -20.53
CA GLU A 54 -14.22 -19.15 -21.49
C GLU A 54 -13.88 -17.77 -20.88
N GLN A 55 -14.73 -17.27 -20.00
CA GLN A 55 -14.47 -16.04 -19.25
C GLN A 55 -13.42 -16.27 -18.16
N GLN A 56 -13.45 -17.43 -17.50
CA GLN A 56 -12.46 -17.81 -16.49
C GLN A 56 -11.06 -17.91 -17.09
N VAL A 57 -10.92 -18.55 -18.26
CA VAL A 57 -9.65 -18.61 -19.03
C VAL A 57 -9.18 -17.19 -19.39
N ARG A 58 -10.04 -16.37 -20.00
CA ARG A 58 -9.70 -14.99 -20.39
C ARG A 58 -9.28 -14.11 -19.21
N ARG A 59 -9.85 -14.35 -18.03
CA ARG A 59 -9.56 -13.60 -16.79
C ARG A 59 -8.38 -14.16 -16.01
N GLY A 60 -7.81 -15.29 -16.45
CA GLY A 60 -6.75 -15.99 -15.74
C GLY A 60 -7.19 -16.45 -14.35
N CYS A 61 -8.42 -16.97 -14.20
CA CYS A 61 -8.81 -17.63 -12.95
C CYS A 61 -7.93 -18.88 -12.74
N ALA A 62 -7.41 -19.05 -11.53
CA ALA A 62 -6.55 -20.19 -11.19
C ALA A 62 -7.31 -21.54 -11.09
N ALA A 63 -8.65 -21.50 -11.09
CA ALA A 63 -9.49 -22.68 -11.24
C ALA A 63 -10.23 -22.58 -12.57
N LEU A 64 -10.19 -23.66 -13.36
CA LEU A 64 -10.86 -23.82 -14.65
C LEU A 64 -12.19 -24.61 -14.53
N THR A 65 -12.69 -24.78 -13.31
CA THR A 65 -13.91 -25.54 -12.99
C THR A 65 -15.04 -24.61 -12.50
N GLU A 66 -16.26 -25.13 -12.34
CA GLU A 66 -17.38 -24.36 -11.78
C GLU A 66 -17.00 -23.71 -10.44
N GLY A 67 -17.04 -22.37 -10.40
CA GLY A 67 -16.55 -21.53 -9.31
C GLY A 67 -15.08 -21.11 -9.46
N CYS A 68 -14.82 -19.80 -9.64
CA CYS A 68 -13.43 -19.27 -9.59
C CYS A 68 -12.81 -19.54 -8.22
N SER A 69 -11.51 -19.81 -8.22
CA SER A 69 -10.72 -20.21 -7.05
C SER A 69 -10.89 -19.33 -5.82
N THR A 70 -10.60 -19.92 -4.65
CA THR A 70 -10.64 -19.28 -3.34
C THR A 70 -9.56 -18.21 -3.14
N LEU A 71 -8.56 -18.09 -4.03
CA LEU A 71 -7.41 -17.21 -3.84
C LEU A 71 -7.60 -15.83 -4.48
N SER A 72 -7.56 -15.71 -5.81
CA SER A 72 -7.75 -14.46 -6.57
C SER A 72 -7.67 -14.71 -8.09
N CYS A 73 -8.16 -13.76 -8.91
CA CYS A 73 -7.82 -13.67 -10.33
C CYS A 73 -7.45 -12.23 -10.71
N ALA A 74 -6.70 -12.05 -11.80
CA ALA A 74 -6.23 -10.73 -12.23
C ALA A 74 -7.37 -9.72 -12.45
N HIS A 75 -8.53 -10.20 -12.91
CA HIS A 75 -9.70 -9.35 -13.09
C HIS A 75 -10.29 -8.86 -11.76
N MET A 76 -10.35 -9.73 -10.75
CA MET A 76 -10.81 -9.39 -9.41
C MET A 76 -9.90 -8.35 -8.75
N ASP A 77 -8.58 -8.56 -8.85
CA ASP A 77 -7.58 -7.64 -8.29
C ASP A 77 -7.62 -6.27 -8.98
N ARG A 78 -7.75 -6.23 -10.31
CA ARG A 78 -7.93 -4.98 -11.06
C ARG A 78 -9.22 -4.26 -10.68
N ALA A 79 -10.32 -5.00 -10.53
CA ALA A 79 -11.61 -4.42 -10.15
C ALA A 79 -11.55 -3.83 -8.72
N PHE A 80 -10.94 -4.55 -7.78
CA PHE A 80 -10.68 -4.05 -6.42
C PHE A 80 -9.83 -2.78 -6.45
N TYR A 81 -8.68 -2.81 -7.13
CA TYR A 81 -7.80 -1.66 -7.24
C TYR A 81 -8.51 -0.47 -7.88
N SER A 82 -9.31 -0.68 -8.93
CA SER A 82 -10.07 0.38 -9.59
C SER A 82 -11.06 1.04 -8.63
N ARG A 83 -11.85 0.23 -7.90
CA ARG A 83 -12.86 0.71 -6.93
C ARG A 83 -12.24 1.47 -5.77
N TYR A 84 -11.12 0.98 -5.23
CA TYR A 84 -10.48 1.54 -4.03
C TYR A 84 -9.20 2.32 -4.34
N ARG A 85 -8.99 2.72 -5.61
CA ARG A 85 -7.78 3.40 -6.08
C ARG A 85 -7.40 4.59 -5.21
N ARG A 86 -8.37 5.43 -4.83
CA ARG A 86 -8.14 6.62 -4.02
C ARG A 86 -7.62 6.27 -2.62
N VAL A 87 -8.24 5.29 -1.97
CA VAL A 87 -7.86 4.80 -0.64
C VAL A 87 -6.46 4.19 -0.66
N ILE A 88 -6.18 3.31 -1.63
CA ILE A 88 -4.87 2.67 -1.80
C ILE A 88 -3.77 3.71 -2.07
N ARG A 89 -4.06 4.72 -2.91
CA ARG A 89 -3.09 5.78 -3.20
C ARG A 89 -2.84 6.69 -2.00
N ALA A 90 -3.88 7.09 -1.29
CA ALA A 90 -3.75 7.90 -0.07
C ALA A 90 -2.88 7.16 0.95
N ARG A 91 -3.12 5.86 1.12
CA ARG A 91 -2.32 4.97 1.96
C ARG A 91 -0.83 4.91 1.59
N LEU A 92 -0.53 4.73 0.31
CA LEU A 92 0.85 4.66 -0.17
C LEU A 92 1.55 6.01 0.00
N ALA A 93 0.83 7.12 -0.20
CA ALA A 93 1.35 8.47 0.01
C ALA A 93 1.61 8.75 1.49
N SER A 94 0.83 8.17 2.42
CA SER A 94 1.03 8.33 3.86
C SER A 94 2.09 7.40 4.46
N HIS A 95 2.78 6.59 3.64
CA HIS A 95 3.79 5.65 4.12
C HIS A 95 4.89 6.36 4.92
N PRO A 96 5.20 5.95 6.17
CA PRO A 96 6.19 6.62 7.02
C PRO A 96 7.55 6.80 6.34
N LEU A 97 8.03 5.78 5.63
CA LEU A 97 9.26 5.88 4.82
C LEU A 97 9.20 7.01 3.77
N MET A 98 8.08 7.18 3.07
CA MET A 98 7.93 8.23 2.06
C MET A 98 7.98 9.62 2.71
N GLU A 99 7.35 9.77 3.88
CA GLU A 99 7.43 11.00 4.66
C GLU A 99 8.87 11.28 5.10
N ARG A 100 9.58 10.27 5.59
CA ARG A 100 10.98 10.40 5.99
C ARG A 100 11.87 10.82 4.82
N ILE A 101 11.73 10.18 3.66
CA ILE A 101 12.46 10.56 2.44
C ILE A 101 12.16 12.03 2.07
N ARG A 102 10.90 12.45 2.17
CA ARG A 102 10.49 13.85 1.90
C ARG A 102 11.15 14.84 2.86
N LEU A 103 11.14 14.54 4.16
CA LEU A 103 11.74 15.39 5.20
C LEU A 103 13.26 15.45 5.05
N ASP A 104 13.91 14.32 4.79
CA ASP A 104 15.36 14.27 4.54
C ASP A 104 15.73 15.13 3.31
N ALA A 105 14.96 15.05 2.21
CA ALA A 105 15.17 15.88 1.03
C ALA A 105 14.99 17.39 1.32
N GLN A 106 14.02 17.76 2.14
CA GLN A 106 13.81 19.16 2.57
C GLN A 106 14.95 19.68 3.43
N LEU A 107 15.49 18.84 4.33
CA LEU A 107 16.63 19.19 5.18
C LEU A 107 17.91 19.40 4.36
N GLU A 108 18.17 18.52 3.39
CA GLU A 108 19.32 18.65 2.49
C GLU A 108 19.22 19.92 1.62
N GLU A 109 18.03 20.24 1.12
CA GLU A 109 17.82 21.50 0.38
C GLU A 109 17.98 22.74 1.27
N ALA A 110 17.52 22.69 2.52
CA ALA A 110 17.71 23.78 3.48
C ALA A 110 19.19 23.98 3.85
N ARG A 111 19.96 22.90 4.01
CA ARG A 111 21.42 22.92 4.26
C ARG A 111 22.17 23.51 3.07
N ARG A 112 21.83 23.10 1.84
CA ARG A 112 22.38 23.69 0.60
C ARG A 112 22.15 25.19 0.54
N LYS A 113 20.94 25.66 0.87
CA LYS A 113 20.60 27.09 0.89
C LYS A 113 21.36 27.87 1.97
N ARG A 114 21.76 27.22 3.06
CA ARG A 114 22.55 27.81 4.16
C ARG A 114 24.06 27.70 3.96
N GLY A 115 24.53 27.04 2.91
CA GLY A 115 25.96 26.81 2.68
C GLY A 115 26.60 25.82 3.67
N GLU A 116 25.78 24.99 4.33
CA GLU A 116 26.26 23.95 5.25
C GLU A 116 26.68 22.71 4.45
N GLU A 117 27.94 22.30 4.55
CA GLU A 117 28.41 21.04 3.96
C GLU A 117 27.72 19.83 4.62
N PRO A 118 27.41 18.77 3.86
CA PRO A 118 26.76 17.59 4.40
C PRO A 118 27.68 16.93 5.43
N ALA A 119 27.20 16.81 6.68
CA ALA A 119 27.90 16.07 7.72
C ALA A 119 28.02 14.59 7.33
N ASP A 120 29.25 14.12 7.15
CA ASP A 120 29.65 12.75 6.77
C ASP A 120 29.00 11.63 7.60
#